data_AF-A0A264W783-F1
#
_entry.id   AF-A0A264W783-F1
#
_cell.length_a   1.000
_cell.length_b   1.000
_cell.length_c   1.000
_cell.angle_alpha   90.00
_cell.angle_beta   90.00
_cell.angle_gamma   90.00
#
_symmetry.space_group_name_H-M   'P 1'
#
loop_
_entity.id
_entity.type
_entity.pdbx_description
1 polymer ?
#
loop_
_entity_poly.entity_id
_entity_poly.type
_entity_poly.pdbx_seq_one_letter_code
_entity_poly.pdbx_strand_id
1 'polypeptide(L)' 'MYAIQNKRTGKFVFGTDRRYPGNHQRTSYEQALTFDERWVAEFEFKIRKCGKDYRIVKVELTVLEGVE' A
#
# COMPACT_ATOMS: atom_id res chain seq x y z
N MET A 1 0.24 -12.48 -1.30
CA MET A 1 0.75 -11.26 -0.64
C MET A 1 -0.40 -10.40 -0.14
N TYR A 2 -0.07 -9.32 0.57
CA TYR A 2 -0.96 -8.30 1.07
C TYR A 2 -0.45 -6.92 0.68
N ALA A 3 -1.35 -5.98 0.44
CA ALA A 3 -1.02 -4.58 0.15
C ALA A 3 -2.01 -3.65 0.87
N ILE A 4 -1.65 -2.37 0.98
CA ILE A 4 -2.54 -1.34 1.53
C ILE A 4 -3.09 -0.52 0.37
N GLN A 5 -4.42 -0.40 0.28
CA GLN A 5 -5.11 0.30 -0.80
C GLN A 5 -5.98 1.43 -0.25
N ASN A 6 -5.99 2.58 -0.91
CA ASN A 6 -6.96 3.63 -0.66
C ASN A 6 -8.33 3.19 -1.20
N LYS A 7 -9.35 3.14 -0.34
CA LYS A 7 -10.71 2.68 -0.67
C LYS A 7 -11.42 3.56 -1.69
N ARG A 8 -11.12 4.86 -1.69
CA ARG A 8 -11.79 5.83 -2.57
C ARG A 8 -11.18 5.85 -3.96
N THR A 9 -9.84 5.85 -4.04
CA THR A 9 -9.14 5.97 -5.32
C THR A 9 -8.75 4.63 -5.93
N GLY A 10 -8.74 3.54 -5.16
CA GLY A 10 -8.23 2.25 -5.61
C GLY A 10 -6.70 2.18 -5.74
N LYS A 11 -5.98 3.29 -5.50
CA LYS A 11 -4.51 3.33 -5.56
C LYS A 11 -3.87 2.57 -4.40
N PHE A 12 -2.73 1.94 -4.65
CA PHE A 12 -1.93 1.25 -3.65
C PHE A 12 -0.95 2.18 -2.98
N VAL A 13 -0.70 1.96 -1.68
CA VAL A 13 0.35 2.66 -0.94
C VAL A 13 1.70 2.09 -1.35
N PHE A 14 2.60 2.97 -1.81
CA PHE A 14 3.98 2.61 -2.14
C PHE A 14 5.03 3.33 -1.28
N GLY A 15 4.58 4.26 -0.43
CA GLY A 15 5.47 4.98 0.48
C GLY A 15 4.71 5.93 1.40
N THR A 16 5.43 6.57 2.29
CA THR A 16 4.90 7.58 3.21
C THR A 16 5.84 8.76 3.21
N ASP A 17 5.35 9.94 2.87
CA ASP A 17 6.08 11.19 3.04
C ASP A 17 5.95 11.65 4.50
N ARG A 18 7.10 11.78 5.16
CA ARG A 18 7.24 12.17 6.57
C ARG A 18 7.89 13.54 6.74
N ARG A 19 8.15 14.26 5.65
CA ARG A 19 8.83 15.57 5.68
C ARG A 19 7.95 16.68 6.26
N TYR A 20 6.64 16.50 6.23
CA TYR A 20 5.64 17.45 6.73
C TYR A 20 4.87 16.87 7.91
N PRO A 21 4.26 17.70 8.78
CA PRO A 21 3.38 17.22 9.83
C PRO A 21 2.27 16.32 9.26
N GLY A 22 2.13 15.13 9.86
CA GLY A 22 1.23 14.09 9.39
C GLY A 22 1.91 13.02 8.54
N ASN A 23 1.36 11.80 8.54
CA ASN A 23 1.85 10.74 7.67
C ASN A 23 1.11 10.81 6.33
N HIS A 24 1.76 11.38 5.32
CA HIS A 24 1.17 11.57 3.99
C HIS A 24 1.46 10.34 3.13
N GLN A 25 0.46 9.47 2.93
CA GLN A 25 0.67 8.26 2.15
C GLN A 25 0.85 8.59 0.67
N ARG A 26 1.91 8.06 0.06
CA ARG A 26 2.13 8.10 -1.37
C ARG A 26 1.38 6.93 -2.00
N THR A 27 0.51 7.22 -2.97
CA THR A 27 -0.33 6.21 -3.61
C THR A 27 -0.23 6.25 -5.14
N SER A 28 -0.24 5.08 -5.79
CA SER A 28 -0.07 4.91 -7.25
C SER A 28 -0.87 3.68 -7.72
N TYR A 29 -1.14 3.58 -9.03
CA TYR A 29 -1.69 2.35 -9.63
C TYR A 29 -0.57 1.41 -10.11
N GLU A 30 0.61 1.97 -10.34
CA GLU A 30 1.77 1.35 -10.97
C GLU A 30 2.80 0.88 -9.93
N GLN A 31 2.70 1.38 -8.70
CA GLN A 31 3.59 1.03 -7.59
C GLN A 31 2.78 0.60 -6.36
N ALA A 32 3.22 -0.48 -5.70
CA ALA A 32 2.63 -0.97 -4.48
C ALA A 32 3.72 -1.53 -3.56
N LEU A 33 3.61 -1.26 -2.25
CA LEU A 33 4.31 -2.05 -1.24
C LEU A 33 3.50 -3.33 -1.00
N THR A 34 4.16 -4.47 -1.17
CA THR A 34 3.61 -5.79 -0.89
C THR A 34 4.26 -6.39 0.34
N PHE A 35 3.49 -7.17 1.07
CA PHE A 35 3.91 -7.87 2.28
C PHE A 35 3.52 -9.35 2.14
N ASP A 36 4.40 -10.25 2.53
CA ASP A 36 4.13 -11.68 2.40
C ASP A 36 3.02 -12.14 3.35
N GLU A 37 3.03 -11.61 4.58
CA GLU A 37 2.11 -12.00 5.64
C GLU A 37 1.14 -10.88 6.03
N ARG A 38 -0.08 -11.27 6.42
CA ARG A 38 -1.14 -10.32 6.79
C ARG A 38 -0.75 -9.45 7.98
N TRP A 39 -0.12 -10.05 9.00
CA TRP A 39 0.23 -9.32 10.22
C TRP A 39 1.29 -8.24 9.95
N VAL A 40 2.19 -8.46 8.98
CA VAL A 40 3.16 -7.45 8.53
C VAL A 40 2.42 -6.26 7.92
N ALA A 41 1.43 -6.53 7.05
CA ALA A 41 0.58 -5.48 6.49
C ALA A 41 -0.22 -4.72 7.57
N GLU A 42 -0.71 -5.41 8.61
CA GLU A 42 -1.42 -4.80 9.75
C GLU A 42 -0.51 -3.93 10.62
N PHE A 43 0.71 -4.39 10.89
CA PHE A 43 1.73 -3.63 11.60
C PHE A 43 2.08 -2.35 10.83
N GLU A 44 2.29 -2.49 9.53
CA GLU A 44 2.64 -1.40 8.64
C GLU A 44 1.51 -0.40 8.42
N PHE A 45 0.26 -0.87 8.36
CA PHE A 45 -0.93 -0.02 8.33
C PHE A 45 -0.98 0.90 9.57
N LYS A 46 -0.65 0.36 10.74
CA LYS A 46 -0.60 1.11 12.01
C LYS A 46 0.56 2.11 12.04
N ILE A 47 1.79 1.69 11.71
CA ILE A 47 2.96 2.58 11.72
C ILE A 47 2.81 3.74 10.74
N ARG A 48 2.28 3.45 9.54
CA ARG A 48 2.01 4.46 8.53
C ARG A 48 0.82 5.35 8.90
N LYS A 49 0.07 5.05 9.97
CA LYS A 49 -1.15 5.75 10.37
C LYS A 49 -2.15 5.84 9.21
N CYS A 50 -2.30 4.73 8.48
CA CYS A 50 -3.30 4.63 7.43
C CYS A 50 -4.69 4.81 8.08
N GLY A 51 -5.37 5.89 7.70
CA GLY A 51 -6.68 6.24 8.26
C GLY A 51 -7.81 5.35 7.73
N LYS A 52 -9.04 5.72 8.12
CA LYS A 52 -10.26 5.02 7.71
C LYS A 52 -10.47 4.91 6.20
N ASP A 53 -9.75 5.68 5.38
CA ASP A 53 -9.85 5.66 3.92
C ASP A 53 -8.99 4.57 3.27
N TYR A 54 -8.25 3.79 4.06
CA TYR A 54 -7.41 2.70 3.58
C TYR A 54 -7.95 1.34 4.02
N ARG A 55 -7.54 0.29 3.33
CA ARG A 55 -7.80 -1.11 3.68
C ARG A 55 -6.61 -1.98 3.32
N ILE A 56 -6.46 -3.11 4.00
CA ILE A 56 -5.53 -4.17 3.63
C ILE A 56 -6.25 -5.09 2.65
N VAL A 57 -5.60 -5.42 1.54
CA VAL A 57 -6.14 -6.30 0.50
C VAL A 57 -5.15 -7.43 0.23
N LYS A 58 -5.68 -8.64 -0.02
CA LYS A 58 -4.87 -9.78 -0.48
C LYS A 58 -4.62 -9.58 -1.97
N VAL A 59 -3.38 -9.76 -2.40
CA VAL A 59 -2.93 -9.58 -3.78
C VAL A 59 -2.07 -10.75 -4.23
N GLU A 60 -2.07 -10.97 -5.54
CA GLU A 60 -1.20 -11.90 -6.24
C GLU A 60 -0.19 -11.08 -7.07
N LEU A 61 1.06 -11.54 -7.13
CA LEU A 61 2.08 -10.95 -8.00
C LEU A 61 2.21 -11.84 -9.22
N THR A 62 1.99 -11.23 -10.38
CA THR A 62 2.19 -11.87 -11.67
C THR A 62 3.35 -11.17 -12.36
N VAL A 63 4.40 -11.91 -12.67
CA VAL A 63 5.48 -11.42 -13.54
C VAL A 63 4.97 -11.46 -14.96
N LEU A 64 4.92 -10.31 -15.62
CA LEU A 64 4.56 -10.20 -17.03
C LEU A 64 5.86 -10.16 -17.84
N GLU A 65 6.07 -11.15 -18.71
CA GLU A 65 7.18 -11.15 -19.66
C GLU A 65 6.84 -10.25 -20.85
N GLY A 66 7.77 -9.38 -21.28
CA GLY A 66 7.66 -8.65 -22.55
C GLY A 66 6.81 -7.36 -22.53
N VAL A 67 6.65 -6.68 -21.39
CA VAL A 67 6.07 -5.33 -21.36
C VAL A 67 7.16 -4.31 -21.76
N GLU A 68 7.17 -3.93 -23.04
CA GLU A 68 7.93 -2.77 -23.57
C GLU A 68 7.27 -1.42 -23.21
#